data_AF-A0A2S4YBP4-F1
#
_entry.id   AF-A0A2S4YBP4-F1
#
_cell.length_a   1.000
_cell.length_b   1.000
_cell.length_c   1.000
_cell.angle_alpha   90.00
_cell.angle_beta   90.00
_cell.angle_gamma   90.00
#
_symmetry.space_group_name_H-M   'P 1'
#
loop_
_entity.id
_entity.type
_entity.pdbx_description
1 polymer ?
#
loop_
_entity_poly.entity_id
_entity_poly.type
_entity_poly.pdbx_seq_one_letter_code
_entity_poly.pdbx_strand_id
1 'polypeptide(L)'
;PDAERVERLGAGWVAEEALAIGVYCALAAPGVPEALLLAVNHSGDSDSTGSICGNLLGARHGDTGLPHTWLEQVEGRAVTAALADDLAAECVRR
;
A
#
# COMPACT_ATOMS: atom_id res chain seq x y z
N PRO A 1 -1.09 -16.72 0.59
CA PRO A 1 -0.22 -16.14 -0.46
C PRO A 1 1.22 -16.12 0.06
N ASP A 2 2.22 -16.10 -0.82
CA ASP A 2 3.65 -16.15 -0.48
C ASP A 2 4.46 -15.31 -1.48
N ALA A 3 5.74 -15.08 -1.17
CA ALA A 3 6.65 -14.28 -1.98
C ALA A 3 6.88 -14.89 -3.37
N GLU A 4 6.98 -16.22 -3.46
CA GLU A 4 7.18 -16.91 -4.75
C GLU A 4 6.02 -16.63 -5.72
N ARG A 5 4.77 -16.58 -5.23
CA ARG A 5 3.61 -16.19 -6.04
C ARG A 5 3.65 -14.74 -6.48
N VAL A 6 4.17 -13.84 -5.64
CA VAL A 6 4.36 -12.41 -5.97
C VAL A 6 5.37 -12.27 -7.10
N GLU A 7 6.50 -12.96 -7.02
CA GLU A 7 7.59 -12.90 -8.01
C GLU A 7 7.18 -13.40 -9.40
N ARG A 8 6.14 -14.25 -9.50
CA ARG A 8 5.57 -14.63 -10.80
C ARG A 8 4.82 -13.51 -11.52
N LEU A 9 4.48 -12.43 -10.82
CA LEU A 9 3.86 -11.23 -11.40
C LEU A 9 4.91 -10.25 -11.94
N GLY A 10 6.21 -10.54 -11.75
CA GLY A 10 7.31 -9.67 -12.11
C GLY A 10 8.10 -9.21 -10.89
N ALA A 11 9.03 -8.30 -11.13
CA ALA A 11 9.85 -7.71 -10.09
C ALA A 11 9.47 -6.25 -9.79
N GLY A 12 8.43 -5.70 -10.44
CA GLY A 12 7.90 -4.37 -10.14
C GLY A 12 8.64 -3.23 -10.84
N TRP A 13 9.59 -3.53 -11.73
CA TRP A 13 10.40 -2.50 -12.40
C TRP A 13 9.65 -1.73 -13.49
N VAL A 14 8.48 -2.22 -13.89
CA VAL A 14 7.57 -1.55 -14.82
C VAL A 14 6.19 -1.40 -14.19
N ALA A 15 5.43 -0.42 -14.68
CA ALA A 15 4.18 0.03 -14.05
C ALA A 15 3.15 -1.10 -13.92
N GLU A 16 3.01 -1.94 -14.94
CA GLU A 16 2.07 -3.06 -14.95
C GLU A 16 2.42 -4.14 -13.92
N GLU A 17 3.71 -4.42 -13.70
CA GLU A 17 4.16 -5.36 -12.68
C GLU A 17 3.92 -4.80 -11.27
N ALA A 18 4.32 -3.55 -11.05
CA ALA A 18 4.16 -2.89 -9.75
C ALA A 18 2.68 -2.83 -9.34
N LEU A 19 1.81 -2.50 -10.29
CA LEU A 19 0.36 -2.48 -10.08
C LEU A 19 -0.18 -3.89 -9.82
N ALA A 20 0.21 -4.89 -10.62
CA ALA A 20 -0.25 -6.26 -10.46
C ALA A 20 0.13 -6.83 -9.08
N ILE A 21 1.36 -6.60 -8.63
CA ILE A 21 1.84 -7.02 -7.30
C ILE A 21 1.04 -6.32 -6.20
N GLY A 22 0.91 -4.99 -6.26
CA GLY A 22 0.21 -4.22 -5.23
C GLY A 22 -1.26 -4.63 -5.09
N VAL A 23 -1.96 -4.81 -6.21
CA VAL A 23 -3.36 -5.28 -6.25
C VAL A 23 -3.49 -6.72 -5.74
N TYR A 24 -2.60 -7.62 -6.18
CA TYR A 24 -2.61 -9.01 -5.70
C TYR A 24 -2.44 -9.07 -4.18
N CYS A 25 -1.47 -8.34 -3.63
CA CYS A 25 -1.21 -8.34 -2.20
C CYS A 25 -2.40 -7.79 -1.39
N ALA A 26 -3.01 -6.70 -1.86
CA ALA A 26 -4.17 -6.09 -1.22
C ALA A 26 -5.43 -6.98 -1.22
N LEU A 27 -5.56 -7.89 -2.19
CA LEU A 27 -6.73 -8.77 -2.32
C LEU A 27 -6.51 -10.19 -1.80
N ALA A 28 -5.28 -10.72 -1.87
CA ALA A 28 -4.99 -12.11 -1.56
C ALA A 28 -4.63 -12.35 -0.10
N ALA A 29 -4.17 -11.33 0.62
CA ALA A 29 -3.78 -11.43 2.02
C ALA A 29 -4.99 -11.36 2.97
N PRO A 30 -4.93 -12.02 4.14
CA PRO A 30 -6.05 -12.10 5.08
C PRO A 30 -6.30 -10.80 5.88
N GLY A 31 -5.34 -9.87 5.90
CA GLY A 31 -5.42 -8.62 6.65
C GLY A 31 -4.44 -7.57 6.14
N VAL A 32 -4.58 -6.34 6.63
CA VAL A 32 -3.77 -5.19 6.22
C VAL A 32 -2.27 -5.41 6.52
N PRO A 33 -1.86 -5.83 7.73
CA PRO A 33 -0.45 -6.10 8.01
C PRO A 33 0.14 -7.18 7.10
N GLU A 34 -0.60 -8.27 6.86
CA GLU A 34 -0.15 -9.36 6.01
C GLU A 34 -0.05 -8.94 4.55
N ALA A 35 -0.96 -8.08 4.07
CA ALA A 35 -0.93 -7.53 2.71
C ALA A 35 0.30 -6.66 2.49
N LEU A 36 0.57 -5.73 3.40
CA LEU A 36 1.73 -4.84 3.34
C LEU A 36 3.04 -5.63 3.42
N LEU A 37 3.14 -6.61 4.33
CA LEU A 37 4.31 -7.47 4.43
C LEU A 37 4.52 -8.30 3.16
N LEU A 38 3.46 -8.84 2.57
CA LEU A 38 3.54 -9.60 1.33
C LEU A 38 4.00 -8.72 0.16
N ALA A 39 3.56 -7.46 0.11
CA ALA A 39 3.91 -6.50 -0.93
C ALA A 39 5.37 -6.04 -0.88
N VAL A 40 6.05 -6.14 0.28
CA VAL A 40 7.45 -5.68 0.42
C VAL A 40 8.47 -6.81 0.57
N ASN A 41 8.05 -8.02 0.95
CA ASN A 41 8.95 -9.16 1.14
C ASN A 41 9.17 -9.95 -0.16
N HIS A 42 9.63 -9.28 -1.21
CA HIS A 42 10.13 -9.88 -2.45
C HIS A 42 11.38 -9.12 -2.93
N SER A 43 12.20 -9.72 -3.80
CA SER A 43 13.50 -9.13 -4.19
C SER A 43 13.43 -8.04 -5.28
N GLY A 44 12.26 -7.47 -5.50
CA GLY A 44 11.99 -6.50 -6.58
C GLY A 44 11.87 -5.07 -6.06
N ASP A 45 11.12 -4.25 -6.79
CA ASP A 45 10.76 -2.86 -6.48
C ASP A 45 9.74 -2.79 -5.32
N SER A 46 10.19 -3.23 -4.15
CA SER A 46 9.37 -3.44 -2.95
C SER A 46 8.76 -2.15 -2.38
N ASP A 47 9.40 -0.99 -2.57
CA ASP A 47 8.90 0.29 -2.11
C ASP A 47 7.72 0.78 -2.96
N SER A 48 7.80 0.67 -4.30
CA SER A 48 6.69 1.01 -5.19
C SER A 48 5.49 0.09 -5.00
N THR A 49 5.73 -1.22 -4.94
CA THR A 49 4.68 -2.24 -4.75
C THR A 49 4.02 -2.12 -3.38
N GLY A 50 4.81 -1.89 -2.32
CA GLY A 50 4.33 -1.58 -0.97
C GLY A 50 3.50 -0.29 -0.92
N SER A 51 3.96 0.77 -1.59
CA SER A 51 3.24 2.05 -1.70
C SER A 51 1.89 1.91 -2.41
N ILE A 52 1.86 1.21 -3.56
CA ILE A 52 0.60 0.91 -4.28
C ILE A 52 -0.34 0.08 -3.41
N CYS A 53 0.16 -0.98 -2.77
CA CYS A 53 -0.64 -1.82 -1.87
C CYS A 53 -1.22 -0.98 -0.72
N GLY A 54 -0.39 -0.15 -0.06
CA GLY A 54 -0.80 0.73 1.02
C GLY A 54 -1.87 1.76 0.60
N ASN A 55 -1.72 2.37 -0.58
CA ASN A 55 -2.72 3.29 -1.12
C ASN A 55 -4.08 2.60 -1.33
N LEU A 56 -4.09 1.37 -1.87
CA LEU A 56 -5.31 0.59 -2.08
C LEU A 56 -5.98 0.21 -0.75
N LEU A 57 -5.20 -0.22 0.23
CA LEU A 57 -5.70 -0.59 1.55
C LEU A 57 -6.22 0.64 2.31
N GLY A 58 -5.50 1.77 2.26
CA GLY A 58 -5.92 3.03 2.87
C GLY A 58 -7.21 3.57 2.26
N ALA A 59 -7.36 3.53 0.94
CA ALA A 59 -8.60 3.91 0.27
C ALA A 59 -9.79 3.00 0.66
N ARG A 60 -9.54 1.70 0.89
CA ARG A 60 -10.58 0.73 1.25
C ARG A 60 -10.98 0.77 2.71
N HIS A 61 -10.02 0.94 3.62
CA HIS A 61 -10.19 0.76 5.06
C HIS A 61 -10.14 2.07 5.85
N GLY A 62 -9.80 3.18 5.21
CA GLY A 62 -9.47 4.43 5.89
C GLY A 62 -8.13 4.35 6.61
N ASP A 63 -7.62 5.51 7.05
CA ASP A 63 -6.38 5.61 7.81
C ASP A 63 -6.46 4.93 9.19
N THR A 64 -7.65 4.89 9.79
CA THR A 64 -7.92 4.16 11.05
C THR A 64 -7.88 2.64 10.90
N GLY A 65 -8.01 2.14 9.66
CA GLY A 65 -7.91 0.70 9.35
C GLY A 65 -6.47 0.21 9.14
N LEU A 66 -5.50 1.13 9.13
CA LEU A 66 -4.09 0.84 8.93
C LEU A 66 -3.36 0.63 10.27
N PRO A 67 -2.25 -0.14 10.30
CA PRO A 67 -1.52 -0.43 11.53
C PRO A 67 -0.83 0.84 12.09
N HIS A 68 -1.47 1.48 13.08
CA HIS A 68 -1.01 2.77 13.62
C HIS A 68 0.43 2.76 14.12
N THR A 69 0.88 1.67 14.75
CA THR A 69 2.26 1.55 15.24
C THR A 69 3.29 1.60 14.10
N TRP A 70 2.94 1.19 12.88
CA TRP A 70 3.80 1.31 11.71
C TRP A 70 3.74 2.71 11.12
N LEU A 71 2.54 3.30 11.05
CA LEU A 71 2.37 4.67 10.57
C LEU A 71 3.17 5.67 11.40
N GLU A 72 3.26 5.48 12.72
CA GLU A 72 4.05 6.33 13.63
C GLU A 72 5.53 6.42 13.26
N GLN A 73 6.06 5.41 12.54
CA GLN A 73 7.46 5.37 12.11
C GLN A 73 7.66 6.01 10.72
N VAL A 74 6.59 6.38 10.01
CA VAL A 74 6.68 6.94 8.66
C VAL A 74 7.18 8.38 8.72
N GLU A 75 8.32 8.63 8.08
CA GLU A 75 8.82 9.97 7.88
C GLU A 75 7.78 10.83 7.15
N GLY A 76 7.53 12.04 7.66
CA GLY A 76 6.56 12.95 7.05
C GLY A 76 5.09 12.60 7.26
N ARG A 77 4.74 11.60 8.09
CA ARG A 77 3.34 11.19 8.37
C ARG A 77 2.40 12.37 8.59
N ALA A 78 2.80 13.34 9.42
CA ALA A 78 1.96 14.50 9.75
C ALA A 78 1.62 15.34 8.50
N VAL A 79 2.59 15.51 7.60
CA VAL A 79 2.40 16.25 6.34
C VAL A 79 1.50 15.44 5.39
N THR A 80 1.74 14.14 5.26
CA THR A 80 0.91 13.26 4.43
C THR A 80 -0.54 13.22 4.89
N ALA A 81 -0.78 13.12 6.20
CA ALA A 81 -2.13 13.14 6.77
C ALA A 81 -2.83 14.48 6.50
N ALA A 82 -2.15 15.61 6.72
CA ALA A 82 -2.72 16.92 6.43
C ALA A 82 -3.09 17.09 4.95
N LEU A 83 -2.23 16.63 4.02
CA LEU A 83 -2.54 16.66 2.59
C LEU A 83 -3.73 15.77 2.22
N ALA A 84 -3.89 14.62 2.87
CA ALA A 84 -5.02 13.73 2.66
C ALA A 84 -6.34 14.37 3.17
N ASP A 85 -6.30 15.01 4.33
CA ASP A 85 -7.44 15.74 4.91
C ASP A 85 -7.84 16.93 4.03
N ASP A 86 -6.88 17.71 3.54
CA ASP A 86 -7.12 18.84 2.63
C ASP A 86 -7.76 18.36 1.31
N LEU A 87 -7.24 17.28 0.73
CA LEU A 87 -7.80 16.67 -0.47
C LEU A 87 -9.25 16.20 -0.24
N ALA A 88 -9.50 15.49 0.87
CA ALA A 88 -10.84 15.01 1.21
C ALA A 88 -11.82 16.19 1.39
N ALA A 89 -11.37 17.26 2.04
CA ALA A 89 -12.16 18.48 2.23
C ALA A 89 -12.49 19.16 0.89
N GLU A 90 -11.55 19.22 -0.07
CA GLU A 90 -11.82 19.74 -1.42
C GLU A 90 -12.76 18.86 -2.23
N CYS A 91 -12.65 17.53 -2.11
CA CYS A 91 -13.54 16.60 -2.80
C CYS A 91 -15.00 16.72 -2.34
N VAL A 92 -15.24 16.99 -1.06
CA VAL A 92 -16.60 17.16 -0.50
C VAL A 92 -17.18 18.55 -0.80
N ARG A 93 -16.35 19.55 -1.13
CA ARG A 93 -16.81 20.89 -1.52
C ARG A 93 -17.44 20.95 -2.93
N ARG A 94 -17.25 19.93 -3.76
CA ARG A 94 -17.79 19.83 -5.13
C ARG A 94 -19.12 19.11 -5.17
#